data_AF-A0A158Q6J4-F1
#
_entry.id   AF-A0A158Q6J4-F1
#
_cell.length_a   1.000
_cell.length_b   1.000
_cell.length_c   1.000
_cell.angle_alpha   90.00
_cell.angle_beta   90.00
_cell.angle_gamma   90.00
#
_symmetry.space_group_name_H-M   'P 1'
#
loop_
_entity.id
_entity.type
_entity.pdbx_description
1 polymer ?
#
loop_
_entity_poly.entity_id
_entity_poly.type
_entity_poly.pdbx_seq_one_letter_code
_entity_poly.pdbx_strand_id
1 'polypeptide(L)'
;LLVGSPRSNSAARQPGVRSSGAVFRCSVEKPLCSEIFFDRDGNERRLNGSNLLPIEEKSDQMFGATVVTSKKGDKVLACAPHYKYFFSKFEVVEPVGTCFYASDGFDRIEEFASCRQEPARHGHHRFGYAMCGFSAAIPNDGLEKIYIGAPGAYYWQGTIFAQSLKNQTDRPNTKDGPPHHDNHNLGYSSAVGDFDGDGMDDIVAGVPRGNSLIGAVYIFNHQLISLRNLTDRNGQRGQFFGAAVAVSDLNNDGYDDIIVGAPFYTDYKTVKDVKTQEHKPRYDVGKVMIFFQDSSHGFPRWETLIGYTEWSRFGFSLAATGDLNQDGYNDFIVGAPYDSEDGRGAVYIYHGAKDGVRLEPTQKIEARKVHADLQAFGFSLAGGKDIDKNQYPDIAVGAYQSAHAVVFKTKPVITVFGSLTTTKKSINLEDKSCPTEFGYMACEKMKLCLQYEGKGQSPNDIDLKLLIQLDFKKTIAPRAFFRKKEIGSKRNIKVHKKSTSRDQPDVIEQIIHIRKDQQFCDLYDIYVPDSIRDKLSPIFLSANYTYEERPNGISASGQLEPALDSTVPLAFITEVGLFIKLQLILIFIIFIQGRKRNVVDEEIMARTVGNK
;
A
#
# COMPACT_ATOMS: atom_id res chain seq x y z
N LEU A 1 -15.29 -7.82 -12.12
CA LEU A 1 -15.45 -6.84 -11.02
C LEU A 1 -16.88 -6.89 -10.49
N LEU A 2 -17.08 -6.81 -9.17
CA LEU A 2 -18.39 -6.58 -8.56
C LEU A 2 -18.44 -5.17 -7.96
N VAL A 3 -19.55 -4.45 -8.17
CA VAL A 3 -19.71 -3.07 -7.69
C VAL A 3 -21.08 -2.93 -7.04
N GLY A 4 -21.08 -2.52 -5.77
CA GLY A 4 -22.30 -2.16 -5.06
C GLY A 4 -22.75 -0.73 -5.36
N SER A 5 -24.03 -0.53 -5.59
CA SER A 5 -24.65 0.77 -5.83
C SER A 5 -25.89 0.93 -4.95
N PRO A 6 -25.71 1.30 -3.66
CA PRO A 6 -26.77 1.23 -2.64
C PRO A 6 -27.95 2.19 -2.85
N ARG A 7 -27.86 3.12 -3.81
CA ARG A 7 -28.93 4.07 -4.15
C ARG A 7 -29.49 3.85 -5.55
N SER A 8 -29.09 2.78 -6.23
CA SER A 8 -29.61 2.46 -7.56
C SER A 8 -31.09 2.06 -7.48
N ASN A 9 -31.84 2.41 -8.51
CA ASN A 9 -33.11 1.75 -8.78
C ASN A 9 -32.81 0.42 -9.49
N SER A 10 -33.16 -0.70 -8.87
CA SER A 10 -32.96 -2.02 -9.47
C SER A 10 -33.74 -2.17 -10.78
N ALA A 11 -33.07 -2.71 -11.80
CA ALA A 11 -33.67 -3.06 -13.09
C ALA A 11 -34.67 -4.22 -12.96
N ALA A 12 -34.68 -4.96 -11.83
CA ALA A 12 -35.69 -5.98 -11.56
C ALA A 12 -37.10 -5.39 -11.43
N ARG A 13 -37.22 -4.07 -11.21
CA ARG A 13 -38.50 -3.37 -10.98
C ARG A 13 -39.32 -4.03 -9.87
N GLN A 14 -38.66 -4.29 -8.74
CA GLN A 14 -39.28 -4.80 -7.52
C GLN A 14 -40.58 -4.03 -7.21
N PRO A 15 -41.76 -4.69 -7.20
CA PRO A 15 -43.04 -4.00 -7.08
C PRO A 15 -43.13 -3.13 -5.82
N GLY A 16 -43.35 -1.82 -6.01
CA GLY A 16 -43.51 -0.86 -4.91
C GLY A 16 -42.22 -0.49 -4.17
N VAL A 17 -41.05 -0.84 -4.69
CA VAL A 17 -39.75 -0.55 -4.08
C VAL A 17 -38.99 0.48 -4.91
N ARG A 18 -38.47 1.53 -4.26
CA ARG A 18 -37.63 2.56 -4.88
C ARG A 18 -36.23 2.56 -4.26
N SER A 19 -35.20 2.90 -5.05
CA SER A 19 -33.82 3.02 -4.59
C SER A 19 -33.39 1.84 -3.71
N SER A 20 -33.76 0.61 -4.10
CA SER A 20 -33.45 -0.59 -3.32
C SER A 20 -31.95 -0.81 -3.17
N GLY A 21 -31.16 -0.27 -4.11
CA GLY A 21 -29.77 -0.63 -4.27
C GLY A 21 -29.61 -1.85 -5.18
N ALA A 22 -28.42 -2.01 -5.75
CA ALA A 22 -28.11 -3.07 -6.69
C ALA A 22 -26.63 -3.45 -6.59
N VAL A 23 -26.30 -4.67 -7.04
CA VAL A 23 -24.91 -5.12 -7.23
C VAL A 23 -24.71 -5.43 -8.71
N PHE A 24 -23.65 -4.87 -9.29
CA PHE A 24 -23.33 -4.99 -10.70
C PHE A 24 -22.13 -5.90 -10.91
N ARG A 25 -22.20 -6.76 -11.92
CA ARG A 25 -21.04 -7.45 -12.50
C ARG A 25 -20.54 -6.64 -13.68
N CYS A 26 -19.33 -6.13 -13.57
CA CYS A 26 -18.68 -5.35 -14.63
C CYS A 26 -17.55 -6.14 -15.30
N SER A 27 -17.48 -6.03 -16.62
CA SER A 27 -16.30 -6.43 -17.39
C SER A 27 -15.14 -5.48 -17.11
N VAL A 28 -13.94 -6.03 -17.07
CA VAL A 28 -12.68 -5.26 -16.91
C VAL A 28 -12.04 -4.90 -18.24
N GLU A 29 -12.55 -5.47 -19.35
CA GLU A 29 -12.06 -5.22 -20.71
C GLU A 29 -12.97 -4.25 -21.47
N LYS A 30 -14.27 -4.28 -21.16
CA LYS A 30 -15.30 -3.47 -21.81
C LYS A 30 -16.03 -2.66 -20.75
N PRO A 31 -16.44 -1.42 -21.02
CA PRO A 31 -17.22 -0.60 -20.08
C PRO A 31 -18.68 -1.06 -20.02
N LEU A 32 -18.90 -2.34 -19.71
CA LEU A 32 -20.21 -2.97 -19.63
C LEU A 32 -20.40 -3.57 -18.23
N CYS A 33 -21.49 -3.16 -17.59
CA CYS A 33 -21.93 -3.69 -16.31
C CYS A 33 -23.36 -4.20 -16.45
N SER A 34 -23.64 -5.35 -15.83
CA SER A 34 -24.99 -5.92 -15.73
C SER A 34 -25.36 -6.11 -14.27
N GLU A 35 -26.58 -5.77 -13.89
CA GLU A 35 -27.09 -6.05 -12.55
C GLU A 35 -27.19 -7.56 -12.28
N ILE A 36 -26.81 -7.96 -11.07
CA ILE A 36 -27.07 -9.30 -10.53
C ILE A 36 -28.34 -9.20 -9.69
N PHE A 37 -29.35 -10.01 -10.03
CA PHE A 37 -30.62 -10.01 -9.33
C PHE A 37 -30.59 -10.95 -8.12
N PHE A 38 -30.22 -10.42 -6.96
CA PHE A 38 -30.26 -11.16 -5.68
C PHE A 38 -31.68 -11.37 -5.16
N ASP A 39 -32.55 -10.40 -5.39
CA ASP A 39 -33.95 -10.43 -4.98
C ASP A 39 -34.80 -9.69 -6.02
N ARG A 40 -35.85 -10.35 -6.52
CA ARG A 40 -36.78 -9.77 -7.50
C ARG A 40 -38.13 -9.38 -6.88
N ASP A 41 -38.36 -9.79 -5.64
CA ASP A 41 -39.64 -9.63 -4.98
C ASP A 41 -39.77 -8.21 -4.42
N GLY A 42 -41.01 -7.74 -4.33
CA GLY A 42 -41.33 -6.50 -3.62
C GLY A 42 -41.26 -6.69 -2.11
N ASN A 43 -41.92 -5.81 -1.36
CA ASN A 43 -42.08 -6.01 0.07
C ASN A 43 -43.00 -7.22 0.33
N GLU A 44 -42.51 -8.22 1.05
CA GLU A 44 -43.29 -9.35 1.58
C GLU A 44 -44.47 -8.80 2.39
N ARG A 45 -45.65 -9.43 2.24
CA ARG A 45 -46.84 -9.09 3.02
C ARG A 45 -47.34 -10.30 3.78
N ARG A 46 -47.77 -10.10 5.03
CA ARG A 46 -48.39 -11.14 5.86
C ARG A 46 -49.73 -10.66 6.39
N LEU A 47 -50.62 -11.62 6.66
CA LEU A 47 -51.90 -11.35 7.31
C LEU A 47 -51.65 -10.98 8.78
N ASN A 48 -52.04 -9.76 9.16
CA ASN A 48 -52.19 -9.35 10.55
C ASN A 48 -53.69 -9.19 10.83
N GLY A 49 -54.29 -10.19 11.48
CA GLY A 49 -55.75 -10.34 11.51
C GLY A 49 -56.31 -10.58 10.12
N SER A 50 -57.21 -9.70 9.66
CA SER A 50 -57.80 -9.73 8.32
C SER A 50 -57.06 -8.88 7.28
N ASN A 51 -56.07 -8.08 7.69
CA ASN A 51 -55.39 -7.13 6.83
C ASN A 51 -54.06 -7.70 6.33
N LEU A 52 -53.84 -7.70 5.02
CA LEU A 52 -52.56 -8.05 4.42
C LEU A 52 -51.61 -6.84 4.48
N LEU A 53 -50.69 -6.83 5.44
CA LEU A 53 -49.78 -5.72 5.70
C LEU A 53 -48.36 -6.05 5.20
N PRO A 54 -47.61 -5.06 4.67
CA PRO A 54 -46.19 -5.25 4.39
C PRO A 54 -45.45 -5.51 5.70
N ILE A 55 -44.60 -6.55 5.72
CA ILE A 55 -43.78 -6.88 6.88
C ILE A 55 -42.34 -6.37 6.77
N GLU A 56 -42.03 -5.69 5.67
CA GLU A 56 -40.70 -5.16 5.38
C GLU A 56 -40.78 -3.92 4.50
N GLU A 57 -39.71 -3.14 4.50
CA GLU A 57 -39.55 -1.98 3.64
C GLU A 57 -38.16 -2.05 2.99
N LYS A 58 -38.14 -2.49 1.73
CA LYS A 58 -36.93 -2.59 0.88
C LYS A 58 -36.57 -1.26 0.19
N SER A 59 -37.43 -0.24 0.30
CA SER A 59 -37.13 1.07 -0.27
C SER A 59 -36.01 1.74 0.53
N ASP A 60 -35.03 2.32 -0.17
CA ASP A 60 -33.90 3.00 0.45
C ASP A 60 -33.08 2.11 1.43
N GLN A 61 -33.14 0.77 1.26
CA GLN A 61 -32.50 -0.22 2.13
C GLN A 61 -30.97 -0.30 2.03
N MET A 62 -30.38 0.43 1.07
CA MET A 62 -28.95 0.47 0.80
C MET A 62 -28.34 -0.89 0.41
N PHE A 63 -29.04 -1.69 -0.40
CA PHE A 63 -28.50 -2.98 -0.86
C PHE A 63 -27.24 -2.80 -1.72
N GLY A 64 -26.17 -3.50 -1.37
CA GLY A 64 -24.86 -3.34 -1.99
C GLY A 64 -23.99 -2.27 -1.30
N ALA A 65 -24.36 -1.80 -0.11
CA ALA A 65 -23.47 -0.99 0.72
C ALA A 65 -22.21 -1.78 1.12
N THR A 66 -22.36 -3.07 1.40
CA THR A 66 -21.28 -4.02 1.65
C THR A 66 -21.36 -5.12 0.60
N VAL A 67 -20.26 -5.37 -0.10
CA VAL A 67 -20.11 -6.48 -1.04
C VAL A 67 -18.74 -7.10 -0.80
N VAL A 68 -18.72 -8.36 -0.38
CA VAL A 68 -17.49 -9.10 -0.10
C VAL A 68 -17.50 -10.43 -0.84
N THR A 69 -16.31 -10.92 -1.18
CA THR A 69 -16.14 -12.20 -1.89
C THR A 69 -15.23 -13.12 -1.08
N SER A 70 -15.41 -14.44 -1.22
CA SER A 70 -14.44 -15.41 -0.69
C SER A 70 -13.05 -15.19 -1.30
N LYS A 71 -11.99 -15.70 -0.65
CA LYS A 71 -10.63 -15.66 -1.23
C LYS A 71 -10.55 -16.37 -2.58
N LYS A 72 -11.43 -17.33 -2.88
CA LYS A 72 -11.50 -17.97 -4.21
C LYS A 72 -12.29 -17.16 -5.24
N GLY A 73 -13.14 -16.23 -4.81
CA GLY A 73 -14.00 -15.41 -5.67
C GLY A 73 -15.24 -16.15 -6.21
N ASP A 74 -15.56 -17.31 -5.65
CA ASP A 74 -16.67 -18.19 -6.03
C ASP A 74 -17.97 -17.94 -5.23
N LYS A 75 -17.85 -17.20 -4.12
CA LYS A 75 -18.94 -16.89 -3.19
C LYS A 75 -19.00 -15.39 -2.96
N VAL A 76 -20.20 -14.85 -2.87
CA VAL A 76 -20.43 -13.40 -2.71
C VAL A 76 -21.45 -13.18 -1.61
N LEU A 77 -21.18 -12.21 -0.75
CA LEU A 77 -22.14 -11.72 0.24
C LEU A 77 -22.39 -10.23 -0.03
N ALA A 78 -23.65 -9.86 -0.21
CA ALA A 78 -24.08 -8.50 -0.42
C ALA A 78 -25.13 -8.11 0.62
N CYS A 79 -24.99 -6.95 1.26
CA CYS A 79 -25.85 -6.56 2.38
C CYS A 79 -26.58 -5.23 2.16
N ALA A 80 -27.71 -5.10 2.86
CA ALA A 80 -28.60 -3.95 2.93
C ALA A 80 -28.76 -3.53 4.40
N PRO A 81 -27.83 -2.72 4.96
CA PRO A 81 -27.85 -2.38 6.39
C PRO A 81 -29.06 -1.52 6.79
N HIS A 82 -29.74 -0.87 5.84
CA HIS A 82 -30.94 -0.06 6.09
C HIS A 82 -32.24 -0.81 5.82
N TYR A 83 -32.19 -2.12 5.52
CA TYR A 83 -33.39 -2.95 5.41
C TYR A 83 -34.21 -2.89 6.70
N LYS A 84 -35.49 -2.58 6.58
CA LYS A 84 -36.40 -2.46 7.72
C LYS A 84 -37.38 -3.62 7.76
N TYR A 85 -37.66 -4.08 8.97
CA TYR A 85 -38.60 -5.15 9.24
C TYR A 85 -39.70 -4.68 10.19
N PHE A 86 -40.93 -5.10 9.94
CA PHE A 86 -42.08 -4.83 10.78
C PHE A 86 -42.30 -5.99 11.76
N PHE A 87 -42.03 -5.73 13.03
CA PHE A 87 -42.30 -6.68 14.11
C PHE A 87 -43.77 -6.63 14.49
N SER A 88 -44.56 -7.52 13.87
CA SER A 88 -46.03 -7.54 13.98
C SER A 88 -46.55 -7.52 15.42
N LYS A 89 -45.92 -8.28 16.32
CA LYS A 89 -46.29 -8.36 17.75
C LYS A 89 -46.19 -7.01 18.48
N PHE A 90 -45.30 -6.15 18.05
CA PHE A 90 -45.01 -4.86 18.70
C PHE A 90 -45.46 -3.67 17.86
N GLU A 91 -45.95 -3.91 16.64
CA GLU A 91 -46.39 -2.90 15.68
C GLU A 91 -45.33 -1.82 15.40
N VAL A 92 -44.05 -2.21 15.33
CA VAL A 92 -42.91 -1.32 15.05
C VAL A 92 -42.17 -1.73 13.79
N VAL A 93 -41.65 -0.73 13.05
CA VAL A 93 -40.75 -0.92 11.89
C VAL A 93 -39.33 -0.51 12.31
N GLU A 94 -38.37 -1.43 12.19
CA GLU A 94 -37.01 -1.22 12.70
C GLU A 94 -35.94 -1.61 11.66
N PRO A 95 -34.83 -0.85 11.52
CA PRO A 95 -33.78 -1.09 10.54
C PRO A 95 -32.83 -2.22 10.97
N VAL A 96 -33.32 -3.46 10.91
CA VAL A 96 -32.58 -4.64 11.35
C VAL A 96 -31.42 -5.00 10.42
N GLY A 97 -31.49 -4.66 9.13
CA GLY A 97 -30.52 -5.07 8.12
C GLY A 97 -30.70 -6.52 7.64
N THR A 98 -30.24 -6.80 6.42
CA THR A 98 -30.23 -8.16 5.84
C THR A 98 -29.06 -8.33 4.88
N CYS A 99 -28.67 -9.58 4.61
CA CYS A 99 -27.65 -9.92 3.63
C CYS A 99 -28.13 -11.05 2.71
N PHE A 100 -27.61 -11.08 1.49
CA PHE A 100 -27.82 -12.15 0.53
C PHE A 100 -26.49 -12.79 0.19
N TYR A 101 -26.43 -14.10 0.34
CA TYR A 101 -25.27 -14.92 0.04
C TYR A 101 -25.51 -15.67 -1.27
N ALA A 102 -24.61 -15.50 -2.23
CA ALA A 102 -24.65 -16.18 -3.52
C ALA A 102 -23.49 -17.17 -3.65
N SER A 103 -23.82 -18.38 -4.11
CA SER A 103 -22.87 -19.43 -4.49
C SER A 103 -23.16 -19.91 -5.92
N ASP A 104 -22.31 -20.82 -6.42
CA ASP A 104 -22.54 -21.55 -7.68
C ASP A 104 -22.80 -20.62 -8.87
N GLY A 105 -22.00 -19.57 -9.02
CA GLY A 105 -22.15 -18.63 -10.13
C GLY A 105 -23.42 -17.78 -10.09
N PHE A 106 -23.98 -17.54 -8.90
CA PHE A 106 -25.24 -16.84 -8.62
C PHE A 106 -26.52 -17.65 -8.91
N ASP A 107 -26.41 -18.96 -9.15
CA ASP A 107 -27.57 -19.83 -9.33
C ASP A 107 -28.29 -20.12 -8.00
N ARG A 108 -27.55 -20.12 -6.89
CA ARG A 108 -28.10 -20.23 -5.53
C ARG A 108 -27.88 -18.93 -4.78
N ILE A 109 -28.98 -18.30 -4.36
CA ILE A 109 -28.98 -17.07 -3.58
C ILE A 109 -29.87 -17.27 -2.35
N GLU A 110 -29.32 -17.01 -1.17
CA GLU A 110 -30.00 -17.20 0.11
C GLU A 110 -29.96 -15.93 0.94
N GLU A 111 -31.10 -15.58 1.55
CA GLU A 111 -31.18 -14.46 2.49
C GLU A 111 -30.72 -14.89 3.89
N PHE A 112 -29.84 -14.10 4.49
CA PHE A 112 -29.38 -14.22 5.88
C PHE A 112 -29.66 -12.92 6.63
N ALA A 113 -30.85 -12.83 7.23
CA ALA A 113 -31.28 -11.70 8.05
C ALA A 113 -30.96 -11.94 9.54
N SER A 114 -29.69 -11.96 9.94
CA SER A 114 -29.26 -12.41 11.28
C SER A 114 -29.89 -11.63 12.45
N CYS A 115 -30.19 -10.34 12.25
CA CYS A 115 -30.84 -9.47 13.24
C CYS A 115 -32.38 -9.63 13.29
N ARG A 116 -33.00 -10.22 12.26
CA ARG A 116 -34.45 -10.51 12.20
C ARG A 116 -34.76 -11.73 13.07
N GLN A 117 -35.06 -11.52 14.36
CA GLN A 117 -35.35 -12.58 15.33
C GLN A 117 -36.68 -12.34 16.07
N GLU A 118 -37.77 -12.87 15.52
CA GLU A 118 -39.08 -12.91 16.19
C GLU A 118 -39.16 -14.05 17.23
N PRO A 119 -40.02 -13.93 18.25
CA PRO A 119 -40.79 -12.75 18.67
C PRO A 119 -40.03 -11.89 19.70
N ALA A 120 -38.74 -12.15 19.92
CA ALA A 120 -38.08 -11.79 21.18
C ALA A 120 -37.03 -10.67 21.10
N ARG A 121 -36.56 -10.22 19.92
CA ARG A 121 -35.40 -9.31 19.87
C ARG A 121 -35.57 -8.00 19.09
N HIS A 122 -36.73 -7.37 19.24
CA HIS A 122 -36.98 -6.00 18.74
C HIS A 122 -36.34 -4.92 19.63
N GLY A 123 -36.30 -3.68 19.13
CA GLY A 123 -35.86 -2.48 19.86
C GLY A 123 -34.35 -2.22 19.80
N HIS A 124 -33.96 -0.97 20.03
CA HIS A 124 -32.55 -0.54 20.07
C HIS A 124 -31.75 -1.20 21.21
N HIS A 125 -32.41 -1.62 22.28
CA HIS A 125 -31.82 -2.39 23.38
C HIS A 125 -31.49 -3.85 22.99
N ARG A 126 -31.87 -4.30 21.79
CA ARG A 126 -31.56 -5.62 21.20
C ARG A 126 -31.13 -5.45 19.74
N PHE A 127 -31.89 -5.99 18.78
CA PHE A 127 -31.49 -6.06 17.37
C PHE A 127 -32.30 -5.18 16.41
N GLY A 128 -33.31 -4.46 16.90
CA GLY A 128 -34.17 -3.63 16.06
C GLY A 128 -33.41 -2.61 15.22
N TYR A 129 -32.36 -2.02 15.80
CA TYR A 129 -31.54 -0.99 15.18
C TYR A 129 -30.15 -1.50 14.78
N ALA A 130 -29.98 -2.82 14.72
CA ALA A 130 -28.65 -3.41 14.65
C ALA A 130 -27.95 -3.22 13.30
N MET A 131 -28.70 -2.99 12.22
CA MET A 131 -28.15 -2.73 10.88
C MET A 131 -27.20 -3.87 10.43
N CYS A 132 -27.62 -5.12 10.60
CA CYS A 132 -26.86 -6.29 10.19
C CYS A 132 -26.38 -6.16 8.74
N GLY A 133 -25.07 -6.38 8.54
CA GLY A 133 -24.43 -6.29 7.24
C GLY A 133 -23.77 -4.94 6.98
N PHE A 134 -23.69 -4.07 7.99
CA PHE A 134 -22.91 -2.84 7.93
C PHE A 134 -21.44 -3.13 7.59
N SER A 135 -20.88 -4.19 8.18
CA SER A 135 -19.67 -4.86 7.71
C SER A 135 -19.93 -6.35 7.57
N ALA A 136 -19.11 -7.05 6.80
CA ALA A 136 -19.18 -8.50 6.70
C ALA A 136 -17.82 -9.08 6.30
N ALA A 137 -17.62 -10.37 6.55
CA ALA A 137 -16.45 -11.10 6.10
C ALA A 137 -16.80 -12.57 5.82
N ILE A 138 -16.10 -13.18 4.86
CA ILE A 138 -16.24 -14.59 4.52
C ILE A 138 -14.92 -15.29 4.89
N PRO A 139 -14.91 -16.15 5.92
CA PRO A 139 -13.74 -16.94 6.27
C PRO A 139 -13.39 -17.97 5.18
N ASN A 140 -12.13 -18.35 5.11
CA ASN A 140 -11.57 -19.29 4.13
C ASN A 140 -11.18 -20.64 4.74
N ASP A 141 -11.74 -20.96 5.90
CA ASP A 141 -11.52 -22.17 6.70
C ASP A 141 -12.40 -23.38 6.28
N GLY A 142 -13.43 -23.15 5.45
CA GLY A 142 -14.37 -24.18 5.02
C GLY A 142 -15.43 -24.54 6.05
N LEU A 143 -15.57 -23.80 7.16
CA LEU A 143 -16.59 -24.05 8.20
C LEU A 143 -18.03 -23.77 7.78
N GLU A 144 -18.24 -23.29 6.55
CA GLU A 144 -19.54 -22.88 6.02
C GLU A 144 -20.25 -21.87 6.92
N LYS A 145 -19.51 -20.84 7.36
CA LYS A 145 -20.03 -19.69 8.11
C LYS A 145 -19.65 -18.39 7.43
N ILE A 146 -20.37 -17.34 7.76
CA ILE A 146 -20.06 -15.95 7.39
C ILE A 146 -20.15 -15.06 8.63
N TYR A 147 -19.34 -14.02 8.66
CA TYR A 147 -19.42 -13.03 9.73
C TYR A 147 -20.18 -11.80 9.28
N ILE A 148 -21.10 -11.32 10.12
CA ILE A 148 -21.95 -10.15 9.86
C ILE A 148 -21.82 -9.17 11.02
N GLY A 149 -21.32 -7.97 10.73
CA GLY A 149 -21.21 -6.85 11.66
C GLY A 149 -22.51 -6.08 11.79
N ALA A 150 -22.83 -5.70 13.02
CA ALA A 150 -24.10 -5.09 13.38
C ALA A 150 -23.90 -4.01 14.48
N PRO A 151 -23.40 -2.82 14.12
CA PRO A 151 -22.94 -1.80 15.08
C PRO A 151 -24.05 -1.18 15.92
N GLY A 152 -25.31 -1.25 15.48
CA GLY A 152 -26.44 -0.64 16.21
C GLY A 152 -27.11 -1.54 17.24
N ALA A 153 -26.59 -2.76 17.47
CA ALA A 153 -27.14 -3.68 18.45
C ALA A 153 -26.88 -3.20 19.88
N TYR A 154 -27.79 -3.53 20.80
CA TYR A 154 -27.66 -3.30 22.25
C TYR A 154 -27.26 -1.85 22.59
N TYR A 155 -28.10 -0.86 22.36
CA TYR A 155 -27.78 0.57 22.56
C TYR A 155 -26.49 1.00 21.84
N TRP A 156 -26.31 0.54 20.59
CA TRP A 156 -25.12 0.82 19.78
C TRP A 156 -23.80 0.34 20.41
N GLN A 157 -23.84 -0.63 21.32
CA GLN A 157 -22.64 -1.40 21.71
C GLN A 157 -22.05 -2.09 20.48
N GLY A 158 -22.94 -2.67 19.66
CA GLY A 158 -22.60 -3.45 18.48
C GLY A 158 -22.38 -4.93 18.76
N THR A 159 -22.40 -5.74 17.70
CA THR A 159 -22.19 -7.19 17.78
C THR A 159 -21.64 -7.73 16.46
N ILE A 160 -20.96 -8.87 16.52
CA ILE A 160 -20.67 -9.71 15.36
C ILE A 160 -21.54 -10.97 15.43
N PHE A 161 -22.12 -11.38 14.31
CA PHE A 161 -22.75 -12.69 14.13
C PHE A 161 -21.83 -13.63 13.38
N ALA A 162 -21.79 -14.91 13.77
CA ALA A 162 -21.20 -15.99 12.99
C ALA A 162 -22.34 -16.85 12.42
N GLN A 163 -22.88 -16.43 11.28
CA GLN A 163 -24.05 -17.02 10.65
C GLN A 163 -23.67 -18.33 9.94
N SER A 164 -24.32 -19.43 10.31
CA SER A 164 -24.19 -20.71 9.61
C SER A 164 -24.84 -20.64 8.24
N LEU A 165 -24.14 -21.10 7.21
CA LEU A 165 -24.67 -21.27 5.86
C LEU A 165 -25.51 -22.54 5.72
N LYS A 166 -25.36 -23.51 6.65
CA LYS A 166 -26.15 -24.75 6.68
C LYS A 166 -27.50 -24.58 7.36
N ASN A 167 -27.58 -23.71 8.36
CA ASN A 167 -28.78 -23.51 9.16
C ASN A 167 -28.98 -22.02 9.45
N GLN A 168 -29.98 -21.42 8.79
CA GLN A 168 -30.32 -20.00 8.95
C GLN A 168 -30.62 -19.60 10.41
N THR A 169 -31.10 -20.53 11.23
CA THR A 169 -31.40 -20.27 12.66
C THR A 169 -30.18 -20.38 13.57
N ASP A 170 -29.09 -20.99 13.09
CA ASP A 170 -27.81 -21.07 13.81
C ASP A 170 -26.95 -19.84 13.49
N ARG A 171 -27.02 -18.86 14.38
CA ARG A 171 -26.42 -17.53 14.22
C ARG A 171 -25.97 -16.98 15.58
N PRO A 172 -24.98 -17.62 16.24
CA PRO A 172 -24.40 -17.08 17.46
C PRO A 172 -23.85 -15.66 17.23
N ASN A 173 -23.86 -14.86 18.28
CA ASN A 173 -23.38 -13.49 18.25
C ASN A 173 -22.59 -13.17 19.53
N THR A 174 -21.71 -12.17 19.46
CA THR A 174 -21.00 -11.66 20.64
C THR A 174 -22.01 -11.18 21.70
N LYS A 175 -21.75 -11.46 22.97
CA LYS A 175 -22.65 -11.08 24.07
C LYS A 175 -22.69 -9.56 24.26
N ASP A 176 -23.82 -9.06 24.75
CA ASP A 176 -23.94 -7.68 25.21
C ASP A 176 -23.03 -7.44 26.43
N GLY A 177 -22.63 -6.18 26.58
CA GLY A 177 -21.79 -5.70 27.66
C GLY A 177 -22.54 -4.79 28.63
N PRO A 178 -21.85 -4.33 29.68
CA PRO A 178 -22.38 -3.33 30.62
C PRO A 178 -22.68 -1.98 29.92
N PRO A 179 -23.53 -1.12 30.49
CA PRO A 179 -23.97 0.14 29.85
C PRO A 179 -22.85 1.11 29.44
N HIS A 180 -21.67 1.02 30.05
CA HIS A 180 -20.53 1.86 29.62
C HIS A 180 -19.93 1.42 28.27
N HIS A 181 -20.41 0.31 27.70
CA HIS A 181 -20.11 -0.09 26.32
C HIS A 181 -21.07 0.52 25.30
N ASP A 182 -22.15 1.18 25.74
CA ASP A 182 -23.13 1.76 24.83
C ASP A 182 -22.47 2.77 23.88
N ASN A 183 -22.89 2.77 22.61
CA ASN A 183 -22.33 3.59 21.53
C ASN A 183 -20.87 3.29 21.16
N HIS A 184 -20.34 2.10 21.47
CA HIS A 184 -19.01 1.65 21.02
C HIS A 184 -18.93 1.31 19.53
N ASN A 185 -20.06 0.92 18.91
CA ASN A 185 -20.19 0.53 17.51
C ASN A 185 -19.33 -0.68 17.09
N LEU A 186 -19.28 -1.76 17.89
CA LEU A 186 -18.61 -3.01 17.51
C LEU A 186 -19.18 -3.58 16.20
N GLY A 187 -18.30 -3.91 15.26
CA GLY A 187 -18.68 -4.43 13.94
C GLY A 187 -18.92 -3.33 12.92
N TYR A 188 -18.33 -2.15 13.12
CA TYR A 188 -18.32 -1.08 12.12
C TYR A 188 -17.50 -1.47 10.88
N SER A 189 -16.40 -2.19 11.08
CA SER A 189 -15.59 -2.82 10.03
C SER A 189 -15.21 -4.23 10.48
N SER A 190 -14.90 -5.13 9.54
CA SER A 190 -14.49 -6.50 9.86
C SER A 190 -13.55 -7.07 8.81
N ALA A 191 -12.61 -7.88 9.26
CA ALA A 191 -11.73 -8.69 8.43
C ALA A 191 -11.45 -10.03 9.14
N VAL A 192 -10.89 -10.98 8.42
CA VAL A 192 -10.61 -12.34 8.92
C VAL A 192 -9.13 -12.68 8.74
N GLY A 193 -8.62 -13.53 9.62
CA GLY A 193 -7.26 -14.09 9.63
C GLY A 193 -7.10 -15.03 10.83
N ASP A 194 -6.00 -15.76 10.91
CA ASP A 194 -5.72 -16.65 12.05
C ASP A 194 -4.95 -15.88 13.14
N PHE A 195 -5.56 -15.72 14.32
CA PHE A 195 -5.01 -14.95 15.44
C PHE A 195 -4.80 -15.78 16.71
N ASP A 196 -5.04 -17.09 16.68
CA ASP A 196 -4.76 -18.00 17.80
C ASP A 196 -4.02 -19.28 17.40
N GLY A 197 -3.74 -19.48 16.11
CA GLY A 197 -2.90 -20.55 15.56
C GLY A 197 -3.62 -21.87 15.38
N ASP A 198 -4.96 -21.88 15.40
CA ASP A 198 -5.76 -23.09 15.21
C ASP A 198 -6.00 -23.45 13.72
N GLY A 199 -5.56 -22.58 12.80
CA GLY A 199 -5.70 -22.74 11.36
C GLY A 199 -7.07 -22.36 10.82
N MET A 200 -7.93 -21.75 11.64
CA MET A 200 -9.26 -21.27 11.26
C MET A 200 -9.30 -19.74 11.28
N ASP A 201 -10.17 -19.19 10.43
CA ASP A 201 -10.26 -17.75 10.26
C ASP A 201 -11.06 -17.14 11.43
N ASP A 202 -10.33 -16.48 12.31
CA ASP A 202 -10.85 -15.62 13.36
C ASP A 202 -11.34 -14.28 12.78
N ILE A 203 -11.98 -13.46 13.62
CA ILE A 203 -12.49 -12.16 13.21
C ILE A 203 -11.90 -11.01 14.02
N VAL A 204 -11.36 -10.02 13.31
CA VAL A 204 -11.07 -8.70 13.85
C VAL A 204 -12.21 -7.75 13.48
N ALA A 205 -12.74 -7.05 14.49
CA ALA A 205 -13.86 -6.13 14.35
C ALA A 205 -13.51 -4.72 14.85
N GLY A 206 -13.82 -3.71 14.04
CA GLY A 206 -13.67 -2.30 14.38
C GLY A 206 -14.66 -1.84 15.43
N VAL A 207 -14.18 -1.08 16.41
CA VAL A 207 -14.94 -0.49 17.53
C VAL A 207 -14.58 1.00 17.64
N PRO A 208 -14.93 1.82 16.63
CA PRO A 208 -14.35 3.16 16.44
C PRO A 208 -14.70 4.17 17.54
N ARG A 209 -15.71 3.88 18.35
CA ARG A 209 -16.13 4.71 19.50
C ARG A 209 -15.80 4.07 20.85
N GLY A 210 -15.23 2.88 20.85
CA GLY A 210 -14.75 2.19 22.05
C GLY A 210 -13.57 2.90 22.70
N ASN A 211 -13.13 2.36 23.85
CA ASN A 211 -11.97 2.84 24.59
C ASN A 211 -11.98 4.36 24.84
N SER A 212 -13.07 4.88 25.41
CA SER A 212 -13.24 6.33 25.68
C SER A 212 -13.08 7.22 24.43
N LEU A 213 -13.68 6.81 23.30
CA LEU A 213 -13.62 7.47 21.99
C LEU A 213 -12.23 7.49 21.32
N ILE A 214 -11.23 6.81 21.87
CA ILE A 214 -9.97 6.59 21.15
C ILE A 214 -10.19 5.64 19.95
N GLY A 215 -11.14 4.71 20.10
CA GLY A 215 -11.38 3.62 19.17
C GLY A 215 -10.52 2.39 19.49
N ALA A 216 -10.97 1.22 19.05
CA ALA A 216 -10.28 -0.05 19.25
C ALA A 216 -10.60 -1.01 18.10
N VAL A 217 -9.88 -2.12 18.06
CA VAL A 217 -10.28 -3.33 17.32
C VAL A 217 -10.33 -4.50 18.29
N TYR A 218 -11.40 -5.30 18.20
CA TYR A 218 -11.59 -6.48 19.04
C TYR A 218 -11.38 -7.72 18.19
N ILE A 219 -10.59 -8.66 18.69
CA ILE A 219 -10.27 -9.92 18.03
C ILE A 219 -11.04 -11.03 18.75
N PHE A 220 -11.81 -11.80 17.99
CA PHE A 220 -12.53 -12.95 18.49
C PHE A 220 -12.16 -14.18 17.69
N ASN A 221 -12.08 -15.31 18.37
CA ASN A 221 -11.85 -16.56 17.69
C ASN A 221 -13.06 -16.99 16.85
N HIS A 222 -12.94 -18.10 16.13
CA HIS A 222 -14.01 -18.62 15.27
C HIS A 222 -15.34 -19.01 15.99
N GLN A 223 -15.35 -19.12 17.33
CA GLN A 223 -16.57 -19.26 18.16
C GLN A 223 -17.02 -17.95 18.83
N LEU A 224 -16.47 -16.80 18.43
CA LEU A 224 -16.74 -15.48 18.98
C LEU A 224 -16.30 -15.29 20.44
N ILE A 225 -15.27 -16.03 20.89
CA ILE A 225 -14.63 -15.84 22.18
C ILE A 225 -13.58 -14.73 22.02
N SER A 226 -13.60 -13.72 22.88
CA SER A 226 -12.64 -12.62 22.81
C SER A 226 -11.23 -13.12 23.11
N LEU A 227 -10.32 -12.94 22.15
CA LEU A 227 -8.90 -13.25 22.27
C LEU A 227 -8.13 -12.05 22.83
N ARG A 228 -8.30 -10.89 22.19
CA ARG A 228 -7.55 -9.67 22.52
C ARG A 228 -8.23 -8.43 21.96
N ASN A 229 -7.98 -7.29 22.60
CA ASN A 229 -8.35 -5.97 22.07
C ASN A 229 -7.09 -5.14 21.82
N LEU A 230 -7.02 -4.47 20.66
CA LEU A 230 -5.94 -3.57 20.30
C LEU A 230 -6.48 -2.13 20.19
N THR A 231 -5.65 -1.15 20.52
CA THR A 231 -5.98 0.27 20.46
C THR A 231 -4.71 1.08 20.31
N ASP A 232 -4.84 2.32 19.86
CA ASP A 232 -3.73 3.28 19.89
C ASP A 232 -3.50 3.76 21.33
N ARG A 233 -2.43 3.28 21.96
CA ARG A 233 -2.08 3.65 23.35
C ARG A 233 -1.79 5.15 23.51
N ASN A 234 -1.41 5.82 22.42
CA ASN A 234 -1.17 7.26 22.38
C ASN A 234 -2.24 7.99 21.55
N GLY A 235 -3.41 7.36 21.39
CA GLY A 235 -4.45 7.78 20.47
C GLY A 235 -5.21 9.01 20.92
N GLN A 236 -5.67 9.76 19.93
CA GLN A 236 -6.51 10.94 20.13
C GLN A 236 -7.98 10.53 20.29
N ARG A 237 -8.70 11.12 21.24
CA ARG A 237 -10.17 10.97 21.30
C ARG A 237 -10.81 11.54 20.04
N GLY A 238 -11.73 10.78 19.45
CA GLY A 238 -12.43 11.14 18.22
C GLY A 238 -11.68 10.79 16.94
N GLN A 239 -10.50 10.17 17.00
CA GLN A 239 -9.75 9.76 15.79
C GLN A 239 -10.43 8.63 15.00
N PHE A 240 -11.44 7.98 15.60
CA PHE A 240 -12.27 6.94 14.98
C PHE A 240 -11.45 5.70 14.57
N PHE A 241 -10.52 5.28 15.44
CA PHE A 241 -9.64 4.13 15.21
C PHE A 241 -10.43 2.82 15.14
N GLY A 242 -10.27 2.06 14.05
CA GLY A 242 -11.12 0.90 13.74
C GLY A 242 -12.27 1.25 12.79
N ALA A 243 -12.17 2.36 12.05
CA ALA A 243 -13.11 2.72 10.99
C ALA A 243 -13.03 1.76 9.80
N ALA A 244 -11.82 1.31 9.50
CA ALA A 244 -11.49 0.32 8.49
C ALA A 244 -10.44 -0.63 9.07
N VAL A 245 -10.54 -1.90 8.70
CA VAL A 245 -9.57 -2.94 9.05
C VAL A 245 -9.26 -3.77 7.82
N ALA A 246 -8.00 -4.17 7.69
CA ALA A 246 -7.54 -5.16 6.71
C ALA A 246 -6.54 -6.10 7.39
N VAL A 247 -6.41 -7.31 6.85
CA VAL A 247 -5.55 -8.36 7.40
C VAL A 247 -4.68 -8.92 6.28
N SER A 248 -3.38 -9.07 6.54
CA SER A 248 -2.40 -9.65 5.62
C SER A 248 -1.10 -9.91 6.37
N ASP A 249 -0.37 -10.97 6.03
CA ASP A 249 1.02 -11.16 6.43
C ASP A 249 1.93 -10.21 5.62
N LEU A 250 2.39 -9.10 6.21
CA LEU A 250 3.13 -8.03 5.52
C LEU A 250 4.64 -8.21 5.59
N ASN A 251 5.13 -8.96 6.58
CA ASN A 251 6.55 -9.25 6.80
C ASN A 251 6.96 -10.67 6.40
N ASN A 252 6.02 -11.46 5.86
CA ASN A 252 6.18 -12.82 5.36
C ASN A 252 6.78 -13.75 6.43
N ASP A 253 6.28 -13.65 7.67
CA ASP A 253 6.67 -14.53 8.77
C ASP A 253 5.67 -15.68 9.02
N GLY A 254 4.59 -15.72 8.24
CA GLY A 254 3.54 -16.73 8.30
C GLY A 254 2.37 -16.38 9.22
N TYR A 255 2.37 -15.22 9.86
CA TYR A 255 1.31 -14.77 10.75
C TYR A 255 0.52 -13.59 10.16
N ASP A 256 -0.78 -13.54 10.43
CA ASP A 256 -1.64 -12.49 9.89
C ASP A 256 -1.49 -11.18 10.68
N ASP A 257 -1.04 -10.11 10.02
CA ASP A 257 -0.95 -8.77 10.60
C ASP A 257 -2.25 -7.98 10.45
N ILE A 258 -2.49 -7.02 11.34
CA ILE A 258 -3.71 -6.20 11.36
C ILE A 258 -3.39 -4.76 11.00
N ILE A 259 -4.05 -4.25 9.95
CA ILE A 259 -3.97 -2.87 9.49
C ILE A 259 -5.25 -2.14 9.93
N VAL A 260 -5.12 -1.02 10.64
CA VAL A 260 -6.25 -0.29 11.23
C VAL A 260 -6.24 1.18 10.84
N GLY A 261 -7.36 1.65 10.30
CA GLY A 261 -7.58 3.05 9.92
C GLY A 261 -8.18 3.90 11.04
N ALA A 262 -7.71 5.14 11.16
CA ALA A 262 -8.19 6.20 12.05
C ALA A 262 -8.34 7.52 11.25
N PRO A 263 -9.37 7.63 10.38
CA PRO A 263 -9.46 8.69 9.38
C PRO A 263 -9.65 10.10 9.95
N PHE A 264 -10.06 10.25 11.21
CA PHE A 264 -10.28 11.57 11.84
C PHE A 264 -9.13 11.98 12.77
N TYR A 265 -7.99 11.30 12.68
CA TYR A 265 -6.79 11.70 13.41
C TYR A 265 -6.31 13.09 12.95
N THR A 266 -6.04 13.96 13.92
CA THR A 266 -5.43 15.28 13.72
C THR A 266 -3.98 15.25 14.20
N ASP A 267 -3.07 15.74 13.37
CA ASP A 267 -1.65 15.78 13.68
C ASP A 267 -1.26 17.14 14.27
N TYR A 268 -1.01 17.17 15.58
CA TYR A 268 -0.56 18.35 16.33
C TYR A 268 0.96 18.43 16.49
N LYS A 269 1.75 17.52 15.90
CA LYS A 269 3.16 17.33 16.31
C LYS A 269 4.15 17.43 15.17
N THR A 270 3.82 17.02 13.95
CA THR A 270 4.86 16.90 12.90
C THR A 270 5.26 18.24 12.31
N VAL A 271 4.31 19.16 12.11
CA VAL A 271 4.57 20.44 11.45
C VAL A 271 4.70 21.56 12.48
N LYS A 272 5.75 22.37 12.34
CA LYS A 272 5.93 23.61 13.08
C LYS A 272 5.69 24.80 12.16
N ASP A 273 5.01 25.81 12.69
CA ASP A 273 4.91 27.10 12.03
C ASP A 273 6.32 27.72 11.93
N VAL A 274 6.70 28.14 10.72
CA VAL A 274 8.04 28.67 10.46
C VAL A 274 8.30 29.96 11.24
N LYS A 275 7.26 30.76 11.51
CA LYS A 275 7.38 32.05 12.19
C LYS A 275 7.36 31.90 13.70
N THR A 276 6.42 31.13 14.26
CA THR A 276 6.28 31.01 15.72
C THR A 276 7.12 29.88 16.31
N GLN A 277 7.60 28.94 15.49
CA GLN A 277 8.23 27.68 15.91
C GLN A 277 7.31 26.78 16.77
N GLU A 278 6.03 27.15 16.89
CA GLU A 278 5.01 26.35 17.56
C GLU A 278 4.46 25.29 16.62
N HIS A 279 3.94 24.20 17.17
CA HIS A 279 3.30 23.19 16.34
C HIS A 279 2.03 23.73 15.70
N LYS A 280 1.94 23.55 14.37
CA LYS A 280 0.74 23.88 13.59
C LYS A 280 -0.11 22.62 13.46
N PRO A 281 -1.35 22.58 13.98
CA PRO A 281 -2.22 21.43 13.79
C PRO A 281 -2.53 21.22 12.31
N ARG A 282 -2.57 19.95 11.91
CA ARG A 282 -3.05 19.49 10.60
C ARG A 282 -4.28 18.63 10.81
N TYR A 283 -5.45 19.19 10.52
CA TYR A 283 -6.75 18.61 10.87
C TYR A 283 -7.13 17.46 9.93
N ASP A 284 -7.77 16.42 10.49
CA ASP A 284 -8.30 15.26 9.76
C ASP A 284 -7.36 14.70 8.67
N VAL A 285 -6.05 14.70 8.95
CA VAL A 285 -5.07 14.10 8.05
C VAL A 285 -5.27 12.60 7.95
N GLY A 286 -5.76 11.98 9.02
CA GLY A 286 -5.93 10.55 9.13
C GLY A 286 -4.63 9.82 9.49
N LYS A 287 -4.78 8.58 9.94
CA LYS A 287 -3.71 7.74 10.45
C LYS A 287 -4.02 6.27 10.16
N VAL A 288 -2.99 5.48 9.88
CA VAL A 288 -3.06 4.02 9.81
C VAL A 288 -2.06 3.43 10.80
N MET A 289 -2.46 2.41 11.54
CA MET A 289 -1.57 1.63 12.39
C MET A 289 -1.54 0.19 11.93
N ILE A 290 -0.34 -0.39 11.91
CA ILE A 290 -0.11 -1.78 11.53
C ILE A 290 0.37 -2.50 12.78
N PHE A 291 -0.32 -3.57 13.20
CA PHE A 291 0.06 -4.41 14.32
C PHE A 291 0.58 -5.73 13.78
N PHE A 292 1.83 -6.05 14.09
CA PHE A 292 2.47 -7.27 13.62
C PHE A 292 2.21 -8.41 14.58
N GLN A 293 1.70 -9.52 14.06
CA GLN A 293 1.54 -10.73 14.85
C GLN A 293 2.90 -11.43 15.00
N ASP A 294 3.11 -12.14 16.11
CA ASP A 294 4.30 -12.99 16.30
C ASP A 294 3.92 -14.44 16.59
N SER A 295 4.92 -15.31 16.75
CA SER A 295 4.72 -16.73 17.02
C SER A 295 4.07 -17.08 18.36
N SER A 296 3.87 -16.09 19.24
CA SER A 296 3.07 -16.23 20.45
C SER A 296 1.60 -15.84 20.25
N HIS A 297 1.21 -15.53 19.01
CA HIS A 297 -0.08 -14.92 18.64
C HIS A 297 -0.33 -13.60 19.39
N GLY A 298 0.77 -12.90 19.68
CA GLY A 298 0.79 -11.58 20.29
C GLY A 298 1.01 -10.49 19.25
N PHE A 299 0.73 -9.24 19.63
CA PHE A 299 1.01 -8.05 18.80
C PHE A 299 1.98 -7.11 19.52
N PRO A 300 3.25 -7.50 19.71
CA PRO A 300 4.21 -6.73 20.51
C PRO A 300 4.70 -5.46 19.80
N ARG A 301 4.66 -5.44 18.47
CA ARG A 301 5.18 -4.38 17.61
C ARG A 301 4.08 -3.77 16.78
N TRP A 302 4.17 -2.46 16.56
CA TRP A 302 3.30 -1.76 15.63
C TRP A 302 4.03 -0.62 14.94
N GLU A 303 3.54 -0.26 13.77
CA GLU A 303 4.00 0.90 12.99
C GLU A 303 2.85 1.89 12.78
N THR A 304 3.18 3.12 12.40
CA THR A 304 2.21 4.21 12.23
C THR A 304 2.52 5.01 10.99
N LEU A 305 1.51 5.18 10.15
CA LEU A 305 1.52 6.02 8.97
C LEU A 305 0.56 7.19 9.20
N ILE A 306 1.00 8.42 8.93
CA ILE A 306 0.21 9.64 9.10
C ILE A 306 -0.08 10.23 7.71
N GLY A 307 -1.31 10.68 7.48
CA GLY A 307 -1.69 11.30 6.22
C GLY A 307 -0.92 12.59 5.90
N TYR A 308 -0.85 12.91 4.60
CA TYR A 308 -0.04 14.00 4.04
C TYR A 308 -0.80 15.32 3.86
N THR A 309 -2.12 15.27 3.67
CA THR A 309 -2.94 16.43 3.35
C THR A 309 -4.01 16.61 4.43
N GLU A 310 -4.29 17.85 4.85
CA GLU A 310 -5.40 18.12 5.78
C GLU A 310 -6.73 17.71 5.14
N TRP A 311 -7.66 17.22 5.96
CA TRP A 311 -9.01 16.77 5.56
C TRP A 311 -9.05 15.58 4.59
N SER A 312 -7.90 14.99 4.24
CA SER A 312 -7.86 13.89 3.28
C SER A 312 -8.47 12.60 3.82
N ARG A 313 -8.51 12.47 5.16
CA ARG A 313 -8.99 11.30 5.89
C ARG A 313 -8.24 10.04 5.46
N PHE A 314 -6.92 10.12 5.40
CA PHE A 314 -6.06 8.97 5.14
C PHE A 314 -6.39 7.80 6.09
N GLY A 315 -6.56 6.60 5.55
CA GLY A 315 -7.01 5.44 6.33
C GLY A 315 -8.53 5.31 6.43
N PHE A 316 -9.29 6.01 5.58
CA PHE A 316 -10.75 5.86 5.51
C PHE A 316 -11.16 4.47 5.02
N SER A 317 -10.38 3.91 4.10
CA SER A 317 -10.56 2.57 3.57
C SER A 317 -9.20 1.90 3.44
N LEU A 318 -9.19 0.58 3.53
CA LEU A 318 -8.00 -0.27 3.48
C LEU A 318 -8.31 -1.52 2.65
N ALA A 319 -7.31 -2.02 1.93
CA ALA A 319 -7.38 -3.34 1.30
C ALA A 319 -5.99 -3.98 1.26
N ALA A 320 -5.94 -5.26 1.60
CA ALA A 320 -4.78 -6.10 1.30
C ALA A 320 -4.76 -6.40 -0.21
N THR A 321 -3.57 -6.37 -0.81
CA THR A 321 -3.41 -6.57 -2.26
C THR A 321 -2.66 -7.84 -2.61
N GLY A 322 -2.08 -8.52 -1.63
CA GLY A 322 -1.00 -9.46 -1.90
C GLY A 322 0.23 -8.74 -2.44
N ASP A 323 1.18 -9.52 -2.95
CA ASP A 323 2.48 -9.07 -3.45
C ASP A 323 2.37 -8.43 -4.85
N LEU A 324 2.23 -7.10 -4.91
CA LEU A 324 2.04 -6.32 -6.15
C LEU A 324 3.30 -6.26 -6.99
N ASN A 325 4.49 -6.27 -6.37
CA ASN A 325 5.78 -6.21 -7.09
C ASN A 325 6.48 -7.56 -7.19
N GLN A 326 5.87 -8.63 -6.67
CA GLN A 326 6.39 -9.99 -6.66
C GLN A 326 7.73 -10.14 -5.93
N ASP A 327 7.98 -9.35 -4.88
CA ASP A 327 9.23 -9.36 -4.10
C ASP A 327 9.23 -10.34 -2.92
N GLY A 328 8.10 -11.00 -2.67
CA GLY A 328 7.90 -11.97 -1.61
C GLY A 328 7.24 -11.42 -0.35
N TYR A 329 6.83 -10.15 -0.33
CA TYR A 329 6.06 -9.56 0.78
C TYR A 329 4.70 -9.09 0.28
N ASN A 330 3.65 -9.22 1.10
CA ASN A 330 2.34 -8.70 0.70
C ASN A 330 2.27 -7.20 0.92
N ASP A 331 1.48 -6.54 0.08
CA ASP A 331 1.28 -5.10 0.10
C ASP A 331 -0.14 -4.73 0.50
N PHE A 332 -0.36 -3.44 0.70
CA PHE A 332 -1.68 -2.91 0.98
C PHE A 332 -1.87 -1.50 0.40
N ILE A 333 -3.13 -1.10 0.32
CA ILE A 333 -3.54 0.19 -0.21
C ILE A 333 -4.41 0.93 0.80
N VAL A 334 -4.15 2.23 0.90
CA VAL A 334 -4.85 3.14 1.79
C VAL A 334 -5.61 4.19 0.99
N GLY A 335 -6.91 4.31 1.26
CA GLY A 335 -7.76 5.33 0.67
C GLY A 335 -7.72 6.65 1.45
N ALA A 336 -7.68 7.75 0.71
CA ALA A 336 -7.84 9.11 1.20
C ALA A 336 -8.83 9.83 0.28
N PRO A 337 -10.15 9.57 0.43
CA PRO A 337 -11.17 9.97 -0.55
C PRO A 337 -11.31 11.48 -0.77
N TYR A 338 -10.73 12.30 0.11
CA TYR A 338 -10.80 13.75 0.04
C TYR A 338 -9.40 14.40 -0.08
N ASP A 339 -8.37 13.62 -0.42
CA ASP A 339 -7.02 14.14 -0.71
C ASP A 339 -6.99 14.95 -2.03
N SER A 340 -5.83 15.54 -2.30
CA SER A 340 -5.51 16.47 -3.39
C SER A 340 -6.08 17.87 -3.16
N GLU A 341 -5.50 18.87 -3.83
CA GLU A 341 -5.89 20.28 -3.69
C GLU A 341 -7.37 20.55 -4.01
N ASP A 342 -7.97 19.72 -4.87
CA ASP A 342 -9.36 19.79 -5.30
C ASP A 342 -10.29 18.85 -4.51
N GLY A 343 -9.77 18.10 -3.53
CA GLY A 343 -10.54 17.20 -2.67
C GLY A 343 -11.16 16.01 -3.39
N ARG A 344 -10.67 15.65 -4.59
CA ARG A 344 -11.24 14.57 -5.41
C ARG A 344 -10.84 13.17 -4.94
N GLY A 345 -9.80 13.07 -4.13
CA GLY A 345 -9.32 11.84 -3.54
C GLY A 345 -8.04 11.29 -4.15
N ALA A 346 -7.39 10.42 -3.40
CA ALA A 346 -6.23 9.67 -3.81
C ALA A 346 -6.19 8.30 -3.12
N VAL A 347 -5.38 7.40 -3.67
CA VAL A 347 -4.98 6.16 -3.00
C VAL A 347 -3.46 6.08 -2.91
N TYR A 348 -2.99 5.42 -1.86
CA TYR A 348 -1.58 5.24 -1.55
C TYR A 348 -1.28 3.75 -1.48
N ILE A 349 -0.20 3.33 -2.15
CA ILE A 349 0.29 1.95 -2.14
C ILE A 349 1.49 1.90 -1.21
N TYR A 350 1.49 0.91 -0.30
CA TYR A 350 2.56 0.65 0.64
C TYR A 350 3.01 -0.79 0.48
N HIS A 351 4.32 -0.98 0.30
CA HIS A 351 4.87 -2.33 0.18
C HIS A 351 5.25 -2.92 1.54
N GLY A 352 5.01 -4.21 1.69
CA GLY A 352 5.54 -5.02 2.78
C GLY A 352 7.06 -5.12 2.71
N ALA A 353 7.66 -5.58 3.81
CA ALA A 353 9.09 -5.83 3.91
C ALA A 353 9.38 -6.74 5.10
N LYS A 354 10.55 -7.39 5.08
CA LYS A 354 11.01 -8.27 6.18
C LYS A 354 10.87 -7.66 7.58
N ASP A 355 11.19 -6.38 7.69
CA ASP A 355 11.22 -5.66 8.96
C ASP A 355 9.93 -4.86 9.21
N GLY A 356 8.84 -5.08 8.47
CA GLY A 356 7.56 -4.37 8.62
C GLY A 356 7.01 -3.85 7.29
N VAL A 357 6.77 -2.54 7.19
CA VAL A 357 6.35 -1.93 5.92
C VAL A 357 7.28 -0.78 5.53
N ARG A 358 7.33 -0.46 4.23
CA ARG A 358 7.95 0.78 3.78
C ARG A 358 7.10 1.97 4.24
N LEU A 359 7.66 2.85 5.07
CA LEU A 359 6.90 3.95 5.67
C LEU A 359 6.51 5.05 4.68
N GLU A 360 7.25 5.18 3.57
CA GLU A 360 6.90 6.06 2.46
C GLU A 360 6.13 5.27 1.40
N PRO A 361 5.04 5.82 0.83
CA PRO A 361 4.25 5.15 -0.19
C PRO A 361 5.09 4.96 -1.44
N THR A 362 5.06 3.75 -2.00
CA THR A 362 5.74 3.44 -3.26
C THR A 362 5.02 4.06 -4.46
N GLN A 363 3.72 4.32 -4.32
CA GLN A 363 2.94 5.05 -5.32
C GLN A 363 1.77 5.84 -4.68
N LYS A 364 1.53 7.06 -5.18
CA LYS A 364 0.30 7.83 -4.95
C LYS A 364 -0.45 7.98 -6.26
N ILE A 365 -1.70 7.53 -6.31
CA ILE A 365 -2.58 7.68 -7.47
C ILE A 365 -3.65 8.72 -7.14
N GLU A 366 -3.60 9.87 -7.82
CA GLU A 366 -4.54 10.98 -7.63
C GLU A 366 -5.70 10.87 -8.63
N ALA A 367 -6.93 11.10 -8.18
CA ALA A 367 -8.13 11.03 -9.01
C ALA A 367 -7.99 11.82 -10.34
N ARG A 368 -7.49 13.05 -10.25
CA ARG A 368 -7.29 13.96 -11.39
C ARG A 368 -6.33 13.42 -12.46
N LYS A 369 -5.38 12.54 -12.09
CA LYS A 369 -4.44 11.91 -13.04
C LYS A 369 -5.04 10.71 -13.75
N VAL A 370 -6.15 10.18 -13.24
CA VAL A 370 -6.86 9.02 -13.78
C VAL A 370 -7.98 9.49 -14.70
N HIS A 371 -8.89 10.32 -14.18
CA HIS A 371 -10.00 10.88 -14.94
C HIS A 371 -10.54 12.16 -14.28
N ALA A 372 -10.91 13.14 -15.10
CA ALA A 372 -11.28 14.48 -14.64
C ALA A 372 -12.57 14.54 -13.81
N ASP A 373 -13.46 13.54 -13.89
CA ASP A 373 -14.76 13.57 -13.22
C ASP A 373 -14.80 12.80 -11.89
N LEU A 374 -13.72 12.12 -11.51
CA LEU A 374 -13.70 11.30 -10.31
C LEU A 374 -13.84 12.13 -9.04
N GLN A 375 -14.71 11.69 -8.13
CA GLN A 375 -14.97 12.31 -6.83
C GLN A 375 -15.10 11.24 -5.74
N ALA A 376 -14.61 11.55 -4.54
CA ALA A 376 -14.47 10.58 -3.44
C ALA A 376 -13.68 9.33 -3.85
N PHE A 377 -12.68 9.49 -4.71
CA PHE A 377 -11.85 8.39 -5.21
C PHE A 377 -11.00 7.81 -4.09
N GLY A 378 -11.17 6.51 -3.83
CA GLY A 378 -10.56 5.84 -2.67
C GLY A 378 -11.53 5.65 -1.51
N PHE A 379 -12.83 5.86 -1.70
CA PHE A 379 -13.82 5.62 -0.65
C PHE A 379 -13.97 4.12 -0.33
N SER A 380 -13.86 3.27 -1.34
CA SER A 380 -13.84 1.81 -1.19
C SER A 380 -12.71 1.21 -2.03
N LEU A 381 -12.14 0.10 -1.54
CA LEU A 381 -10.95 -0.52 -2.10
C LEU A 381 -11.13 -2.02 -2.17
N ALA A 382 -10.52 -2.64 -3.18
CA ALA A 382 -10.36 -4.08 -3.28
C ALA A 382 -9.03 -4.41 -3.98
N GLY A 383 -8.44 -5.55 -3.65
CA GLY A 383 -7.17 -6.01 -4.22
C GLY A 383 -6.99 -7.52 -4.09
N GLY A 384 -5.81 -8.03 -4.45
CA GLY A 384 -5.47 -9.44 -4.23
C GLY A 384 -5.86 -10.39 -5.35
N LYS A 385 -6.25 -9.87 -6.52
CA LYS A 385 -6.67 -10.68 -7.66
C LYS A 385 -6.02 -10.25 -8.95
N ASP A 386 -5.33 -11.18 -9.58
CA ASP A 386 -4.81 -11.06 -10.94
C ASP A 386 -5.97 -11.26 -11.94
N ILE A 387 -6.47 -10.17 -12.51
CA ILE A 387 -7.62 -10.15 -13.41
C ILE A 387 -7.23 -10.30 -14.88
N ASP A 388 -5.98 -10.02 -15.25
CA ASP A 388 -5.47 -10.12 -16.63
C ASP A 388 -4.49 -11.30 -16.84
N LYS A 389 -4.30 -12.12 -15.80
CA LYS A 389 -3.48 -13.33 -15.78
C LYS A 389 -2.01 -13.07 -16.06
N ASN A 390 -1.50 -11.92 -15.59
CA ASN A 390 -0.11 -11.54 -15.75
C ASN A 390 0.81 -12.01 -14.60
N GLN A 391 0.24 -12.66 -13.59
CA GLN A 391 0.83 -13.14 -12.33
C GLN A 391 1.08 -12.05 -11.27
N TYR A 392 0.60 -10.83 -11.49
CA TYR A 392 0.62 -9.76 -10.52
C TYR A 392 -0.81 -9.47 -10.07
N PRO A 393 -1.08 -9.31 -8.77
CA PRO A 393 -2.40 -8.96 -8.31
C PRO A 393 -2.75 -7.52 -8.73
N ASP A 394 -4.02 -7.29 -9.02
CA ASP A 394 -4.55 -5.99 -9.43
C ASP A 394 -5.39 -5.35 -8.33
N ILE A 395 -5.74 -4.08 -8.52
CA ILE A 395 -6.51 -3.30 -7.55
C ILE A 395 -7.74 -2.64 -8.17
N ALA A 396 -8.76 -2.41 -7.36
CA ALA A 396 -9.96 -1.67 -7.73
C ALA A 396 -10.26 -0.58 -6.71
N VAL A 397 -10.67 0.59 -7.21
CA VAL A 397 -10.91 1.81 -6.43
C VAL A 397 -12.30 2.36 -6.74
N GLY A 398 -13.13 2.50 -5.71
CA GLY A 398 -14.44 3.13 -5.80
C GLY A 398 -14.40 4.65 -5.65
N ALA A 399 -15.23 5.33 -6.44
CA ALA A 399 -15.44 6.78 -6.44
C ALA A 399 -16.94 7.08 -6.50
N TYR A 400 -17.62 6.86 -5.36
CA TYR A 400 -19.08 6.75 -5.32
C TYR A 400 -19.81 8.06 -5.67
N GLN A 401 -19.23 9.22 -5.33
CA GLN A 401 -19.87 10.53 -5.59
C GLN A 401 -19.97 10.83 -7.08
N SER A 402 -18.99 10.35 -7.86
CA SER A 402 -19.02 10.40 -9.33
C SER A 402 -19.67 9.17 -9.96
N ALA A 403 -20.15 8.19 -9.19
CA ALA A 403 -20.68 6.91 -9.67
C ALA A 403 -19.70 6.10 -10.55
N HIS A 404 -18.42 6.05 -10.16
CA HIS A 404 -17.38 5.31 -10.89
C HIS A 404 -16.71 4.24 -10.01
N ALA A 405 -16.21 3.19 -10.67
CA ALA A 405 -15.23 2.26 -10.14
C ALA A 405 -14.10 2.13 -11.16
N VAL A 406 -12.85 2.21 -10.70
CA VAL A 406 -11.66 2.15 -11.56
C VAL A 406 -10.87 0.91 -11.19
N VAL A 407 -10.38 0.20 -12.20
CA VAL A 407 -9.51 -0.96 -12.02
C VAL A 407 -8.13 -0.61 -12.56
N PHE A 408 -7.09 -0.84 -11.76
CA PHE A 408 -5.71 -0.67 -12.16
C PHE A 408 -5.08 -2.04 -12.32
N LYS A 409 -4.53 -2.28 -13.51
CA LYS A 409 -3.76 -3.48 -13.79
C LYS A 409 -2.30 -3.24 -13.41
N THR A 410 -1.71 -4.18 -12.69
CA THR A 410 -0.33 -4.10 -12.24
C THR A 410 0.59 -4.48 -13.37
N LYS A 411 1.53 -3.59 -13.72
CA LYS A 411 2.55 -3.89 -14.73
C LYS A 411 3.49 -4.98 -14.23
N PRO A 412 4.00 -5.87 -15.10
CA PRO A 412 5.10 -6.75 -14.72
C PRO A 412 6.29 -5.95 -14.20
N VAL A 413 6.91 -6.40 -13.11
CA VAL A 413 8.05 -5.69 -12.51
C VAL A 413 9.36 -6.37 -12.94
N ILE A 414 10.33 -5.55 -13.36
CA ILE A 414 11.70 -5.98 -13.64
C ILE A 414 12.67 -5.39 -12.62
N THR A 415 13.46 -6.26 -12.00
CA THR A 415 14.48 -5.87 -11.02
C THR A 415 15.86 -6.02 -11.67
N VAL A 416 16.63 -4.93 -11.69
CA VAL A 416 17.96 -4.90 -12.31
C VAL A 416 19.02 -4.97 -11.22
N PHE A 417 19.87 -5.98 -11.30
CA PHE A 417 21.00 -6.19 -10.41
C PHE A 417 22.31 -6.00 -11.18
N GLY A 418 23.37 -5.62 -10.47
CA GLY A 418 24.62 -5.34 -11.14
C GLY A 418 25.68 -4.74 -10.25
N SER A 419 26.77 -4.33 -10.88
CA SER A 419 27.89 -3.68 -10.23
C SER A 419 28.62 -2.74 -11.18
N LEU A 420 29.12 -1.64 -10.61
CA LEU A 420 30.07 -0.74 -11.25
C LEU A 420 31.39 -0.81 -10.47
N THR A 421 32.47 -1.18 -11.13
CA THR A 421 33.79 -1.38 -10.49
C THR A 421 34.90 -0.82 -11.35
N THR A 422 36.08 -0.61 -10.77
CA THR A 422 37.31 -0.29 -11.51
C THR A 422 38.32 -1.42 -11.34
N THR A 423 39.22 -1.59 -12.32
CA THR A 423 40.22 -2.68 -12.23
C THR A 423 41.27 -2.43 -11.15
N LYS A 424 41.51 -1.16 -10.79
CA LYS A 424 42.33 -0.75 -9.65
C LYS A 424 41.53 0.17 -8.71
N LYS A 425 41.87 0.15 -7.42
CA LYS A 425 41.28 1.06 -6.41
C LYS A 425 41.75 2.51 -6.54
N SER A 426 42.86 2.74 -7.24
CA SER A 426 43.46 4.06 -7.40
C SER A 426 44.19 4.21 -8.73
N ILE A 427 44.04 5.37 -9.35
CA ILE A 427 44.74 5.74 -10.58
C ILE A 427 46.09 6.35 -10.21
N ASN A 428 47.19 5.76 -10.68
CA ASN A 428 48.53 6.36 -10.57
C ASN A 428 48.66 7.49 -11.58
N LEU A 429 48.68 8.74 -11.13
CA LEU A 429 48.79 9.91 -11.99
C LEU A 429 50.16 10.03 -12.69
N GLU A 430 51.18 9.28 -12.24
CA GLU A 430 52.48 9.20 -12.90
C GLU A 430 52.55 8.13 -14.01
N ASP A 431 51.64 7.15 -13.99
CA ASP A 431 51.56 6.09 -14.98
C ASP A 431 50.80 6.57 -16.22
N LYS A 432 51.49 7.31 -17.10
CA LYS A 432 50.95 7.85 -18.35
C LYS A 432 51.07 6.85 -19.49
N SER A 433 50.48 5.68 -19.33
CA SER A 433 50.57 4.60 -20.31
C SER A 433 49.48 4.63 -21.39
N CYS A 434 48.42 5.43 -21.21
CA CYS A 434 47.30 5.45 -22.16
C CYS A 434 47.41 6.57 -23.20
N PRO A 435 47.42 6.24 -24.52
CA PRO A 435 47.36 7.24 -25.58
C PRO A 435 45.93 7.79 -25.74
N THR A 436 45.79 9.10 -25.56
CA THR A 436 44.57 9.88 -25.79
C THR A 436 44.76 10.84 -26.98
N GLU A 437 43.69 11.50 -27.44
CA GLU A 437 43.77 12.55 -28.46
C GLU A 437 44.64 13.75 -28.04
N PHE A 438 44.96 13.86 -26.75
CA PHE A 438 45.70 14.97 -26.13
C PHE A 438 47.09 14.53 -25.61
N GLY A 439 47.54 13.33 -25.94
CA GLY A 439 48.82 12.76 -25.50
C GLY A 439 48.65 11.60 -24.51
N TYR A 440 49.75 11.21 -23.89
CA TYR A 440 49.78 10.11 -22.92
C TYR A 440 49.30 10.57 -21.55
N MET A 441 48.30 9.90 -21.01
CA MET A 441 47.65 10.26 -19.74
C MET A 441 47.49 9.06 -18.82
N ALA A 442 47.27 9.34 -17.54
CA ALA A 442 46.91 8.33 -16.56
C ALA A 442 45.49 7.82 -16.83
N CYS A 443 45.28 6.51 -16.73
CA CYS A 443 44.04 5.88 -17.12
C CYS A 443 43.67 4.70 -16.22
N GLU A 444 42.40 4.32 -16.32
CA GLU A 444 41.81 3.21 -15.59
C GLU A 444 40.70 2.58 -16.43
N LYS A 445 40.34 1.33 -16.13
CA LYS A 445 39.21 0.66 -16.77
C LYS A 445 38.08 0.51 -15.77
N MET A 446 36.91 1.00 -16.15
CA MET A 446 35.67 0.83 -15.42
C MET A 446 34.89 -0.34 -16.01
N LYS A 447 34.46 -1.30 -15.18
CA LYS A 447 33.64 -2.45 -15.56
C LYS A 447 32.22 -2.28 -15.03
N LEU A 448 31.25 -2.29 -15.93
CA LEU A 448 29.83 -2.34 -15.60
C LEU A 448 29.30 -3.72 -15.94
N CYS A 449 28.65 -4.38 -14.98
CA CYS A 449 27.90 -5.61 -15.22
C CYS A 449 26.46 -5.44 -14.75
N LEU A 450 25.51 -5.84 -15.59
CA LEU A 450 24.07 -5.73 -15.34
C LEU A 450 23.40 -7.05 -15.71
N GLN A 451 22.42 -7.46 -14.93
CA GLN A 451 21.48 -8.55 -15.18
C GLN A 451 20.11 -8.07 -14.73
N TYR A 452 19.04 -8.55 -15.36
CA TYR A 452 17.71 -8.31 -14.82
C TYR A 452 16.97 -9.62 -14.66
N GLU A 453 16.04 -9.60 -13.72
CA GLU A 453 15.09 -10.66 -13.43
C GLU A 453 13.68 -10.08 -13.48
N GLY A 454 12.68 -10.96 -13.58
CA GLY A 454 11.28 -10.58 -13.56
C GLY A 454 10.40 -11.82 -13.47
N LYS A 455 9.17 -11.68 -12.96
CA LYS A 455 8.20 -12.77 -12.91
C LYS A 455 7.06 -12.57 -13.91
N GLY A 456 6.25 -13.61 -14.08
CA GLY A 456 5.05 -13.54 -14.90
C GLY A 456 5.32 -13.20 -16.36
N GLN A 457 4.54 -12.25 -16.89
CA GLN A 457 4.63 -11.80 -18.28
C GLN A 457 5.75 -10.78 -18.54
N SER A 458 6.76 -10.69 -17.66
CA SER A 458 7.98 -9.93 -17.93
C SER A 458 8.59 -10.33 -19.29
N PRO A 459 9.04 -9.38 -20.13
CA PRO A 459 9.62 -9.71 -21.43
C PRO A 459 10.90 -10.55 -21.29
N ASN A 460 11.21 -11.35 -22.32
CA ASN A 460 12.44 -12.16 -22.39
C ASN A 460 13.69 -11.33 -22.70
N ASP A 461 13.50 -10.16 -23.29
CA ASP A 461 14.54 -9.23 -23.66
C ASP A 461 14.06 -7.79 -23.46
N ILE A 462 14.99 -6.94 -23.03
CA ILE A 462 14.73 -5.52 -22.80
C ILE A 462 15.89 -4.69 -23.33
N ASP A 463 15.56 -3.46 -23.74
CA ASP A 463 16.55 -2.44 -23.99
C ASP A 463 16.58 -1.48 -22.78
N LEU A 464 17.71 -1.44 -22.09
CA LEU A 464 17.96 -0.46 -21.04
C LEU A 464 18.78 0.69 -21.59
N LYS A 465 18.36 1.90 -21.26
CA LYS A 465 19.12 3.11 -21.53
C LYS A 465 19.96 3.47 -20.32
N LEU A 466 21.26 3.49 -20.50
CA LEU A 466 22.25 3.83 -19.49
C LEU A 466 22.72 5.27 -19.68
N LEU A 467 22.79 6.02 -18.58
CA LEU A 467 23.49 7.30 -18.49
C LEU A 467 24.68 7.14 -17.54
N ILE A 468 25.87 7.11 -18.12
CA ILE A 468 27.11 6.89 -17.37
C ILE A 468 27.84 8.23 -17.24
N GLN A 469 28.10 8.64 -16.00
CA GLN A 469 28.70 9.93 -15.66
C GLN A 469 29.96 9.72 -14.80
N LEU A 470 31.03 10.39 -15.21
CA LEU A 470 32.29 10.45 -14.47
C LEU A 470 32.32 11.69 -13.57
N ASP A 471 32.92 11.54 -12.40
CA ASP A 471 33.11 12.60 -11.40
C ASP A 471 31.81 13.35 -11.01
N PHE A 472 30.68 12.63 -10.90
CA PHE A 472 29.33 13.23 -10.81
C PHE A 472 29.12 14.14 -9.59
N LYS A 473 29.93 14.00 -8.53
CA LYS A 473 29.87 14.87 -7.35
C LYS A 473 30.59 16.21 -7.54
N LYS A 474 31.39 16.38 -8.60
CA LYS A 474 32.14 17.62 -8.84
C LYS A 474 31.29 18.61 -9.65
N THR A 475 31.12 19.81 -9.11
CA THR A 475 30.22 20.83 -9.69
C THR A 475 30.89 21.79 -10.67
N ILE A 476 32.22 21.91 -10.65
CA ILE A 476 32.93 22.93 -11.43
C ILE A 476 33.43 22.36 -12.76
N ALA A 477 34.27 21.32 -12.68
CA ALA A 477 34.83 20.67 -13.85
C ALA A 477 35.14 19.21 -13.49
N PRO A 478 34.73 18.24 -14.34
CA PRO A 478 35.05 16.84 -14.15
C PRO A 478 36.55 16.61 -14.29
N ARG A 479 37.08 15.66 -13.51
CA ARG A 479 38.51 15.32 -13.50
C ARG A 479 38.83 14.05 -14.29
N ALA A 480 37.83 13.30 -14.72
CA ALA A 480 38.00 12.11 -15.56
C ALA A 480 37.11 12.20 -16.80
N PHE A 481 37.60 11.61 -17.88
CA PHE A 481 36.95 11.62 -19.18
C PHE A 481 37.04 10.24 -19.83
N PHE A 482 36.03 9.89 -20.61
CA PHE A 482 36.03 8.70 -21.43
C PHE A 482 36.94 8.89 -22.65
N ARG A 483 37.58 7.82 -23.07
CA ARG A 483 38.38 7.82 -24.30
C ARG A 483 37.48 7.88 -25.54
N LYS A 484 37.54 8.98 -26.29
CA LYS A 484 36.63 9.24 -27.43
C LYS A 484 36.76 8.20 -28.54
N LYS A 485 37.98 7.74 -28.85
CA LYS A 485 38.20 6.63 -29.80
C LYS A 485 37.44 5.34 -29.42
N GLU A 486 37.33 5.03 -28.14
CA GLU A 486 36.61 3.83 -27.70
C GLU A 486 35.09 4.01 -27.82
N ILE A 487 34.57 5.19 -27.42
CA ILE A 487 33.16 5.53 -27.59
C ILE A 487 32.74 5.37 -29.05
N GLY A 488 33.54 5.87 -30.00
CA GLY A 488 33.25 5.76 -31.43
C GLY A 488 33.33 4.34 -32.01
N SER A 489 33.96 3.41 -31.29
CA SER A 489 34.08 2.00 -31.71
C SER A 489 32.91 1.12 -31.27
N LYS A 490 32.18 1.54 -30.23
CA LYS A 490 31.07 0.78 -29.66
C LYS A 490 29.74 1.18 -30.28
N ARG A 491 28.92 0.19 -30.60
CA ARG A 491 27.55 0.42 -31.08
C ARG A 491 26.70 0.97 -29.94
N ASN A 492 25.70 1.79 -30.29
CA ASN A 492 24.70 2.33 -29.38
C ASN A 492 25.23 3.21 -28.24
N ILE A 493 26.48 3.70 -28.32
CA ILE A 493 27.02 4.69 -27.38
C ILE A 493 27.12 6.05 -28.07
N LYS A 494 26.71 7.11 -27.37
CA LYS A 494 26.91 8.49 -27.81
C LYS A 494 27.31 9.38 -26.64
N VAL A 495 28.02 10.47 -26.94
CA VAL A 495 28.30 11.52 -25.96
C VAL A 495 26.99 12.22 -25.61
N HIS A 496 26.66 12.28 -24.32
CA HIS A 496 25.42 12.88 -23.86
C HIS A 496 25.51 14.41 -23.85
N LYS A 497 24.39 15.11 -24.06
CA LYS A 497 24.35 16.58 -24.14
C LYS A 497 24.78 17.29 -22.84
N LYS A 498 24.73 16.60 -21.71
CA LYS A 498 25.18 17.09 -20.40
C LYS A 498 26.71 17.03 -20.22
N SER A 499 27.42 16.35 -21.11
CA SER A 499 28.88 16.30 -21.10
C SER A 499 29.45 17.71 -21.26
N THR A 500 30.44 18.06 -20.44
CA THR A 500 31.11 19.37 -20.45
C THR A 500 31.82 19.66 -21.76
N SER A 501 32.32 18.61 -22.42
CA SER A 501 32.96 18.71 -23.72
C SER A 501 32.58 17.53 -24.61
N ARG A 502 32.51 17.77 -25.92
CA ARG A 502 32.39 16.69 -26.93
C ARG A 502 33.74 16.03 -27.23
N ASP A 503 34.83 16.73 -26.97
CA ASP A 503 36.19 16.24 -27.21
C ASP A 503 36.78 15.55 -25.98
N GLN A 504 36.34 15.96 -24.79
CA GLN A 504 36.63 15.30 -23.52
C GLN A 504 35.29 14.90 -22.89
N PRO A 505 34.72 13.74 -23.29
CA PRO A 505 33.41 13.35 -22.81
C PRO A 505 33.46 12.85 -21.37
N ASP A 506 32.69 13.45 -20.46
CA ASP A 506 32.51 12.99 -19.07
C ASP A 506 31.14 12.33 -18.84
N VAL A 507 30.22 12.46 -19.79
CA VAL A 507 28.90 11.80 -19.77
C VAL A 507 28.61 11.11 -21.09
N ILE A 508 28.30 9.82 -21.03
CA ILE A 508 27.85 9.03 -22.19
C ILE A 508 26.47 8.43 -21.95
N GLU A 509 25.75 8.24 -23.06
CA GLU A 509 24.50 7.49 -23.10
C GLU A 509 24.71 6.21 -23.91
N GLN A 510 24.28 5.06 -23.38
CA GLN A 510 24.34 3.78 -24.07
C GLN A 510 23.00 3.05 -24.01
N ILE A 511 22.55 2.49 -25.12
CA ILE A 511 21.41 1.56 -25.13
C ILE A 511 21.98 0.14 -25.16
N ILE A 512 21.65 -0.65 -24.14
CA ILE A 512 22.06 -2.05 -24.05
C ILE A 512 20.86 -2.98 -24.17
N HIS A 513 21.04 -4.05 -24.92
CA HIS A 513 20.07 -5.13 -25.03
C HIS A 513 20.46 -6.23 -24.05
N ILE A 514 19.58 -6.53 -23.09
CA ILE A 514 19.80 -7.60 -22.10
C ILE A 514 18.72 -8.66 -22.29
N ARG A 515 19.13 -9.93 -22.27
CA ARG A 515 18.21 -11.06 -22.17
C ARG A 515 17.99 -11.43 -20.71
N LYS A 516 16.77 -11.83 -20.38
CA LYS A 516 16.36 -12.20 -19.03
C LYS A 516 17.32 -13.24 -18.45
N ASP A 517 17.71 -13.04 -17.19
CA ASP A 517 18.63 -13.91 -16.44
C ASP A 517 20.04 -14.06 -17.07
N GLN A 518 20.39 -13.23 -18.07
CA GLN A 518 21.72 -13.21 -18.67
C GLN A 518 22.46 -11.93 -18.27
N GLN A 519 23.70 -12.10 -17.81
CA GLN A 519 24.56 -10.99 -17.43
C GLN A 519 25.19 -10.33 -18.66
N PHE A 520 24.95 -9.03 -18.81
CA PHE A 520 25.70 -8.14 -19.68
C PHE A 520 26.89 -7.57 -18.90
N CYS A 521 28.09 -7.55 -19.50
CA CYS A 521 29.25 -6.86 -18.93
C CYS A 521 30.00 -6.10 -20.03
N ASP A 522 30.44 -4.88 -19.72
CA ASP A 522 31.27 -4.06 -20.61
C ASP A 522 32.36 -3.31 -19.83
N LEU A 523 33.45 -2.96 -20.51
CA LEU A 523 34.60 -2.23 -19.98
C LEU A 523 34.71 -0.86 -20.65
N TYR A 524 34.97 0.20 -19.90
CA TYR A 524 35.16 1.56 -20.45
C TYR A 524 36.52 2.10 -20.02
N ASP A 525 37.34 2.54 -20.97
CA ASP A 525 38.59 3.23 -20.70
C ASP A 525 38.30 4.70 -20.31
N ILE A 526 38.75 5.07 -19.11
CA ILE A 526 38.71 6.44 -18.60
C ILE A 526 40.12 6.96 -18.40
N TYR A 527 40.31 8.27 -18.56
CA TYR A 527 41.60 8.93 -18.36
C TYR A 527 41.44 10.19 -17.52
N VAL A 528 42.54 10.59 -16.87
CA VAL A 528 42.62 11.77 -16.01
C VAL A 528 43.66 12.73 -16.60
N PRO A 529 43.28 13.97 -16.99
CA PRO A 529 44.22 14.95 -17.51
C PRO A 529 45.21 15.44 -16.44
N ASP A 530 46.40 15.84 -16.87
CA ASP A 530 47.43 16.38 -15.97
C ASP A 530 47.05 17.70 -15.29
N SER A 531 46.11 18.45 -15.88
CA SER A 531 45.70 19.78 -15.45
C SER A 531 44.84 19.79 -14.17
N ILE A 532 44.49 18.62 -13.63
CA ILE A 532 43.66 18.54 -12.43
C ILE A 532 44.37 19.13 -11.20
N ARG A 533 43.66 20.02 -10.48
CA ARG A 533 44.14 20.63 -9.23
C ARG A 533 43.85 19.76 -8.01
N ASP A 534 42.65 19.18 -7.97
CA ASP A 534 42.20 18.34 -6.87
C ASP A 534 42.58 16.88 -7.12
N LYS A 535 43.68 16.47 -6.47
CA LYS A 535 44.26 15.12 -6.54
C LYS A 535 44.03 14.30 -5.26
N LEU A 536 43.27 14.84 -4.31
CA LEU A 536 43.02 14.21 -3.01
C LEU A 536 41.65 13.55 -2.96
N SER A 537 40.61 14.21 -3.47
CA SER A 537 39.26 13.63 -3.42
C SER A 537 39.11 12.51 -4.46
N PRO A 538 38.42 11.41 -4.13
CA PRO A 538 38.18 10.34 -5.08
C PRO A 538 37.29 10.82 -6.24
N ILE A 539 37.39 10.14 -7.38
CA ILE A 539 36.53 10.36 -8.54
C ILE A 539 35.33 9.43 -8.41
N PHE A 540 34.13 10.01 -8.32
CA PHE A 540 32.89 9.26 -8.19
C PHE A 540 32.29 8.94 -9.55
N LEU A 541 32.00 7.66 -9.79
CA LEU A 541 31.48 7.14 -11.06
C LEU A 541 30.05 6.65 -10.84
N SER A 542 29.15 6.93 -11.78
CA SER A 542 27.76 6.47 -11.72
C SER A 542 27.28 5.94 -13.06
N ALA A 543 26.53 4.84 -13.03
CA ALA A 543 25.74 4.33 -14.15
C ALA A 543 24.26 4.29 -13.74
N ASN A 544 23.48 5.26 -14.22
CA ASN A 544 22.03 5.28 -14.03
C ASN A 544 21.36 4.52 -15.17
N TYR A 545 20.30 3.78 -14.89
CA TYR A 545 19.55 3.05 -15.91
C TYR A 545 18.09 3.48 -15.92
N THR A 546 17.50 3.47 -17.11
CA THR A 546 16.08 3.72 -17.34
C THR A 546 15.54 2.73 -18.36
N TYR A 547 14.26 2.41 -18.24
CA TYR A 547 13.50 1.67 -19.26
C TYR A 547 12.58 2.66 -19.98
N GLU A 548 12.72 2.75 -21.31
CA GLU A 548 11.89 3.65 -22.13
C GLU A 548 10.69 2.86 -22.66
N GLU A 549 9.55 3.04 -22.01
CA GLU A 549 8.27 2.50 -22.47
C GLU A 549 7.79 3.17 -23.76
N ARG A 550 7.02 2.44 -24.56
CA ARG A 550 6.23 2.99 -25.65
C ARG A 550 5.18 3.96 -25.08
N PRO A 551 4.76 4.97 -25.86
CA PRO A 551 3.79 5.97 -25.37
C PRO A 551 2.46 5.42 -24.85
N ASN A 552 2.04 4.25 -25.34
CA ASN A 552 0.82 3.56 -24.89
C ASN A 552 1.06 2.55 -23.76
N GLY A 553 2.31 2.29 -23.37
CA GLY A 553 2.70 1.29 -22.37
C GLY A 553 2.33 -0.14 -22.73
N ILE A 554 2.10 -0.42 -24.03
CA ILE A 554 1.71 -1.74 -24.53
C ILE A 554 2.77 -2.23 -25.53
N SER A 555 3.29 -3.42 -25.27
CA SER A 555 4.31 -4.06 -26.09
C SER A 555 3.75 -4.44 -27.47
N ALA A 556 4.63 -4.87 -28.38
CA ALA A 556 4.20 -5.36 -29.69
C ALA A 556 3.29 -6.61 -29.60
N SER A 557 3.37 -7.39 -28.51
CA SER A 557 2.51 -8.55 -28.28
C SER A 557 1.13 -8.18 -27.71
N GLY A 558 0.85 -6.90 -27.45
CA GLY A 558 -0.41 -6.46 -26.86
C GLY A 558 -0.46 -6.59 -25.34
N GLN A 559 0.67 -6.87 -24.69
CA GLN A 559 0.80 -6.97 -23.23
C GLN A 559 1.25 -5.64 -22.62
N LEU A 560 0.99 -5.43 -21.33
CA LEU A 560 1.54 -4.28 -20.61
C LEU A 560 3.07 -4.33 -20.61
N GLU A 561 3.71 -3.21 -20.94
CA GLU A 561 5.16 -3.09 -20.78
C GLU A 561 5.54 -3.08 -19.30
N PRO A 562 6.70 -3.65 -18.95
CA PRO A 562 7.11 -3.77 -17.56
C PRO A 562 7.44 -2.41 -16.95
N ALA A 563 7.39 -2.35 -15.62
CA ALA A 563 7.92 -1.24 -14.83
C ALA A 563 9.25 -1.65 -14.18
N LEU A 564 10.15 -0.69 -14.00
CA LEU A 564 11.33 -0.87 -13.16
C LEU A 564 10.91 -1.00 -11.69
N ASP A 565 11.52 -1.95 -10.99
CA ASP A 565 11.36 -2.10 -9.55
C ASP A 565 11.80 -0.82 -8.81
N SER A 566 10.84 -0.16 -8.16
CA SER A 566 11.08 1.08 -7.41
C SER A 566 11.70 0.85 -6.02
N THR A 567 11.80 -0.42 -5.60
CA THR A 567 12.31 -0.81 -4.29
C THR A 567 13.84 -0.92 -4.26
N VAL A 568 14.49 -0.94 -5.43
CA VAL A 568 15.95 -1.01 -5.60
C VAL A 568 16.53 0.28 -6.21
N PRO A 569 17.81 0.62 -5.95
CA PRO A 569 18.43 1.81 -6.52
C PRO A 569 18.52 1.75 -8.05
N LEU A 570 18.05 2.81 -8.74
CA LEU A 570 18.14 2.94 -10.20
C LEU A 570 19.53 3.38 -10.72
N ALA A 571 20.56 3.23 -9.89
CA ALA A 571 21.92 3.68 -10.17
C ALA A 571 22.96 2.80 -9.48
N PHE A 572 24.01 2.46 -10.23
CA PHE A 572 25.21 1.82 -9.69
C PHE A 572 26.32 2.85 -9.55
N ILE A 573 26.90 2.96 -8.34
CA ILE A 573 27.89 3.97 -8.01
C ILE A 573 29.17 3.31 -7.51
N THR A 574 30.31 3.87 -7.88
CA THR A 574 31.61 3.48 -7.32
C THR A 574 32.53 4.70 -7.21
N GLU A 575 33.70 4.53 -6.62
CA GLU A 575 34.71 5.57 -6.51
C GLU A 575 36.10 5.02 -6.81
N VAL A 576 36.97 5.87 -7.35
CA VAL A 576 38.36 5.54 -7.60
C VAL A 576 39.26 6.63 -7.03
N GLY A 577 40.24 6.24 -6.22
CA GLY A 577 41.22 7.16 -5.66
C GLY A 577 42.21 7.66 -6.71
N LEU A 578 42.89 8.75 -6.39
CA LEU A 578 44.03 9.26 -7.16
C LEU A 578 45.28 9.14 -6.30
N PHE A 579 46.41 8.71 -6.87
CA PHE A 579 47.69 8.78 -6.17
C PHE A 579 48.82 9.22 -7.10
N ILE A 580 49.83 9.86 -6.51
CA ILE A 580 51.09 10.21 -7.16
C ILE A 580 52.17 9.44 -6.39
N LYS A 581 53.09 8.75 -7.09
CA LYS A 581 54.21 8.05 -6.45
C LYS A 581 55.31 9.04 -6.02
N LEU A 582 54.93 10.16 -5.40
CA LEU A 582 55.87 11.02 -4.70
C LEU A 582 56.10 10.44 -3.32
N GLN A 583 57.30 9.86 -3.13
CA GLN A 583 57.95 9.61 -1.85
C GLN A 583 56.98 9.32 -0.69
N LEU A 584 56.81 8.04 -0.37
CA LEU A 584 56.34 7.55 0.94
C LEU A 584 57.05 8.22 2.15
N ILE A 585 58.07 9.03 1.91
CA ILE A 585 58.82 9.83 2.86
C ILE A 585 58.02 11.07 3.35
N LEU A 586 57.19 11.76 2.55
CA LEU A 586 56.61 13.04 3.02
C LEU A 586 55.31 12.90 3.84
N ILE A 587 54.45 11.92 3.55
CA ILE A 587 53.22 11.69 4.35
C ILE A 587 53.56 10.99 5.67
N PHE A 588 54.59 10.13 5.69
CA PHE A 588 55.14 9.63 6.96
C PHE A 588 55.81 10.74 7.76
N ILE A 589 56.46 11.73 7.13
CA ILE A 589 57.05 12.87 7.85
C ILE A 589 55.97 13.78 8.44
N ILE A 590 54.83 14.03 7.77
CA ILE A 590 53.75 14.84 8.35
C ILE A 590 53.00 14.09 9.45
N PHE A 591 52.81 12.76 9.34
CA PHE A 591 52.22 11.97 10.42
C PHE A 591 53.17 11.75 11.61
N ILE A 592 54.49 11.63 11.38
CA ILE A 592 55.50 11.53 12.43
C ILE A 592 55.81 12.90 13.07
N GLN A 593 55.82 13.99 12.30
CA GLN A 593 56.01 15.34 12.85
C GLN A 593 54.72 15.90 13.49
N GLY A 594 53.55 15.47 13.03
CA GLY A 594 52.25 15.74 13.67
C GLY A 594 52.06 14.95 14.97
N ARG A 595 52.53 13.70 15.05
CA ARG A 595 52.55 12.95 16.32
C ARG A 595 53.66 13.39 17.27
N LYS A 596 54.79 13.90 16.78
CA LYS A 596 55.85 14.46 17.65
C LYS A 596 55.52 15.86 18.19
N ARG A 597 54.60 16.61 17.59
CA ARG A 597 54.14 17.90 18.13
C ARG A 597 53.06 17.79 19.20
N ASN A 598 52.42 16.63 19.36
CA ASN A 598 51.41 16.41 20.40
C ASN A 598 51.91 15.57 21.58
N VAL A 599 53.23 15.43 21.77
CA VAL A 599 53.83 14.64 22.87
C VAL A 599 54.87 15.48 23.66
N VAL A 600 54.84 16.81 23.56
CA VAL A 600 55.79 17.70 24.30
C VAL A 600 55.08 18.76 25.16
N ASP A 601 53.77 18.64 25.41
CA ASP A 601 53.02 19.56 26.28
C ASP A 601 52.47 18.89 27.56
N GLU A 602 53.14 17.84 28.06
CA GLU A 602 52.82 17.22 29.37
C GLU A 602 53.87 17.46 30.47
N GLU A 603 54.88 18.29 30.22
CA GLU A 603 55.78 18.80 31.25
C GLU A 603 55.73 20.33 31.24
N ILE A 604 55.61 20.95 32.42
CA ILE A 604 55.52 22.41 32.69
C ILE A 604 54.07 22.94 32.84
N MET A 605 53.35 22.40 33.83
CA MET A 605 52.22 23.07 34.51
C MET A 605 52.25 22.72 36.01
N ALA A 606 53.36 23.03 36.68
CA ALA A 606 53.42 23.12 38.14
C ALA A 606 54.66 23.92 38.56
N ARG A 607 54.46 24.94 39.42
CA ARG A 607 55.42 25.97 39.89
C ARG A 607 55.54 27.11 38.87
N THR A 608 55.02 28.32 39.08
CA THR A 608 55.28 29.17 40.25
C THR A 608 54.33 30.39 40.18
N VAL A 609 53.43 30.52 41.16
CA VAL A 609 52.85 31.80 41.60
C VAL A 609 52.82 31.64 43.13
N GLY A 610 53.56 32.36 43.96
CA GLY A 610 54.01 33.74 43.84
C GLY A 610 53.10 34.62 44.68
N ASN A 611 53.33 34.63 46.00
CA ASN A 611 52.87 35.65 46.97
C ASN A 611 51.36 35.96 47.07
N LYS A 612 50.65 35.24 47.92
CA LYS A 612 50.04 35.74 49.18
C LYS A 612 49.37 34.60 49.94
#